data_AF-A0A8H6VSW4-F1
#
_entry.id   AF-A0A8H6VSW4-F1
#
_cell.length_a   1.000
_cell.length_b   1.000
_cell.length_c   1.000
_cell.angle_alpha   90.00
_cell.angle_beta   90.00
_cell.angle_gamma   90.00
#
_symmetry.space_group_name_H-M   'P 1'
#
loop_
_entity.id
_entity.type
_entity.pdbx_description
1 polymer ?
#
loop_
_entity_poly.entity_id
_entity_poly.type
_entity_poly.pdbx_seq_one_letter_code
_entity_poly.pdbx_strand_id
1 'polypeptide(L)'
;MAMAASETAIVLSTAFALLCTIYVAVSPFFPKPKQAAWILSTVASGTMTASSLPFVKDYLEGGLANVDERVRFAAAINRVFQAYLAADLVVGAFFYRSQINLLTGWVHHLVYIGICEFAIGAGWGYIFGLSAVMELPTFVLGLGTLFPHLRSDNLFALTFFATRISFHVVLIFTYFLAANRPQGSLAPALILTSVFPLHAMWFLGCIKGFIRRSNQRKATTAKHPLTPDVHLDSRSLARHTTTAPIVPPWDVTLRLRRLRARVGRWVWTGAPVTWVRDAGVGRWVSVRRPIRPRAMARRMSQGLVNALPSKEAMMDFVGWGS
;
A
#
# COMPACT_ATOMS: atom_id res chain seq x y z
N MET A 1 -16.75 16.24 26.19
CA MET A 1 -15.63 17.18 26.37
C MET A 1 -14.68 17.02 25.19
N ALA A 2 -14.52 18.05 24.36
CA ALA A 2 -13.57 18.00 23.24
C ALA A 2 -12.13 17.80 23.77
N MET A 3 -11.30 17.05 23.05
CA MET A 3 -9.87 16.96 23.38
C MET A 3 -9.24 18.35 23.24
N ALA A 4 -8.36 18.71 24.18
CA ALA A 4 -7.62 19.96 24.06
C ALA A 4 -6.72 19.92 22.82
N ALA A 5 -6.51 21.07 22.16
CA ALA A 5 -5.67 21.16 20.96
C ALA A 5 -4.22 20.68 21.20
N SER A 6 -3.72 20.83 22.43
CA SER A 6 -2.44 20.27 22.85
C SER A 6 -2.45 18.74 22.87
N GLU A 7 -3.50 18.11 23.39
CA GLU A 7 -3.64 16.65 23.42
C GLU A 7 -3.67 16.07 22.00
N THR A 8 -4.40 16.70 21.07
CA THR A 8 -4.48 16.23 19.68
C THR A 8 -3.14 16.33 18.95
N ALA A 9 -2.40 17.42 19.16
CA ALA A 9 -1.05 17.60 18.61
C ALA A 9 -0.05 16.58 19.18
N ILE A 10 -0.13 16.27 20.48
CA ILE A 10 0.71 15.27 21.13
C ILE A 10 0.42 13.88 20.54
N VAL A 11 -0.85 13.48 20.39
CA VAL A 11 -1.21 12.18 19.80
C VAL A 11 -0.70 12.07 18.36
N LEU A 12 -0.93 13.09 17.54
CA LEU A 12 -0.50 13.12 16.13
C LEU A 12 1.03 13.00 16.00
N SER A 13 1.78 13.84 16.72
CA SER A 13 3.25 13.86 16.66
C SER A 13 3.88 12.58 17.23
N THR A 14 3.36 12.07 18.34
CA THR A 14 3.84 10.82 18.96
C THR A 14 3.57 9.63 18.05
N ALA A 15 2.37 9.51 17.48
CA ALA A 15 2.04 8.44 16.56
C ALA A 15 2.89 8.50 15.28
N PHE A 16 3.13 9.71 14.74
CA PHE A 16 3.99 9.91 13.57
C PHE A 16 5.42 9.44 13.85
N ALA A 17 6.02 9.89 14.95
CA ALA A 17 7.36 9.50 15.35
C ALA A 17 7.46 7.98 15.59
N LEU A 18 6.46 7.39 16.24
CA LEU A 18 6.40 5.95 16.48
C LEU A 18 6.33 5.17 15.16
N LEU A 19 5.48 5.57 14.22
CA LEU A 19 5.35 4.90 12.92
C LEU A 19 6.64 5.00 12.10
N CYS A 20 7.28 6.17 12.04
CA CYS A 20 8.59 6.31 11.40
C CYS A 20 9.65 5.42 12.07
N THR A 21 9.64 5.33 13.40
CA THR A 21 10.57 4.46 14.16
C THR A 21 10.32 2.98 13.84
N ILE A 22 9.05 2.55 13.82
CA ILE A 22 8.66 1.20 13.40
C ILE A 22 9.17 0.91 11.99
N TYR A 23 9.00 1.83 11.04
CA TYR A 23 9.50 1.63 9.67
C TYR A 23 11.01 1.44 9.64
N VAL A 24 11.78 2.31 10.30
CA VAL A 24 13.25 2.23 10.31
C VAL A 24 13.72 0.94 10.97
N ALA A 25 13.08 0.52 12.07
CA ALA A 25 13.43 -0.71 12.77
C ALA A 25 13.07 -1.97 11.98
N VAL A 26 11.94 -1.97 11.27
CA VAL A 26 11.38 -3.18 10.64
C VAL A 26 11.79 -3.33 9.17
N SER A 27 12.03 -2.24 8.44
CA SER A 27 12.38 -2.29 7.01
C SER A 27 13.63 -3.12 6.66
N PRO A 28 14.68 -3.23 7.50
CA PRO A 28 15.81 -4.11 7.23
C PRO A 28 15.44 -5.60 7.08
N PHE A 29 14.32 -6.03 7.65
CA PHE A 29 13.82 -7.41 7.53
C PHE A 29 13.09 -7.67 6.21
N PHE A 30 12.75 -6.62 5.45
CA PHE A 30 11.98 -6.71 4.19
C PHE A 30 12.76 -6.12 3.02
N PRO A 31 13.71 -6.85 2.42
CA PRO A 31 14.64 -6.32 1.42
C PRO A 31 13.97 -5.95 0.09
N LYS A 32 12.76 -6.44 -0.19
CA LYS A 32 12.01 -6.07 -1.39
C LYS A 32 11.33 -4.71 -1.16
N PRO A 33 11.57 -3.70 -2.02
CA PRO A 33 10.97 -2.37 -1.86
C PRO A 33 9.45 -2.41 -1.71
N LYS A 34 8.80 -3.31 -2.46
CA LYS A 34 7.36 -3.56 -2.33
C LYS A 34 6.98 -3.98 -0.91
N GLN A 35 7.68 -4.95 -0.31
CA GLN A 35 7.36 -5.39 1.05
C GLN A 35 7.60 -4.27 2.07
N ALA A 36 8.73 -3.55 1.95
CA ALA A 36 9.02 -2.42 2.83
C ALA A 36 7.91 -1.35 2.78
N ALA A 37 7.40 -1.03 1.60
CA ALA A 37 6.30 -0.06 1.42
C ALA A 37 4.99 -0.47 2.11
N TRP A 38 4.79 -1.77 2.38
CA TRP A 38 3.57 -2.27 3.04
C TRP A 38 3.66 -2.29 4.58
N ILE A 39 4.82 -1.99 5.18
CA ILE A 39 5.00 -2.04 6.64
C ILE A 39 4.02 -1.09 7.34
N LEU A 40 4.05 0.19 6.97
CA LEU A 40 3.21 1.22 7.61
C LEU A 40 1.73 0.96 7.38
N SER A 41 1.33 0.66 6.15
CA SER A 41 -0.07 0.35 5.83
C SER A 41 -0.57 -0.87 6.60
N THR A 42 0.25 -1.91 6.79
CA THR A 42 -0.16 -3.09 7.57
C THR A 42 -0.35 -2.76 9.04
N VAL A 43 0.58 -2.01 9.66
CA VAL A 43 0.49 -1.63 11.08
C VAL A 43 -0.71 -0.70 11.31
N ALA A 44 -0.88 0.30 10.45
CA ALA A 44 -1.96 1.26 10.55
C ALA A 44 -3.33 0.60 10.32
N SER A 45 -3.50 -0.19 9.25
CA SER A 45 -4.79 -0.84 8.97
C SER A 45 -5.18 -1.86 10.04
N GLY A 46 -4.22 -2.59 10.62
CA GLY A 46 -4.45 -3.45 11.77
C GLY A 46 -4.91 -2.66 13.01
N THR A 47 -4.23 -1.54 13.30
CA THR A 47 -4.59 -0.65 14.42
C THR A 47 -6.00 -0.06 14.24
N MET A 48 -6.32 0.41 13.04
CA MET A 48 -7.63 0.98 12.71
C MET A 48 -8.74 -0.06 12.82
N THR A 49 -8.51 -1.26 12.29
CA THR A 49 -9.47 -2.37 12.38
C THR A 49 -9.74 -2.73 13.84
N ALA A 50 -8.70 -2.91 14.65
CA ALA A 50 -8.83 -3.23 16.07
C ALA A 50 -9.55 -2.12 16.86
N SER A 51 -9.19 -0.86 16.59
CA SER A 51 -9.78 0.30 17.27
C SER A 51 -11.23 0.57 16.85
N SER A 52 -11.68 0.04 15.70
CA SER A 52 -13.07 0.16 15.24
C SER A 52 -14.04 -0.74 16.00
N LEU A 53 -13.55 -1.82 16.63
CA LEU A 53 -14.39 -2.87 17.21
C LEU A 53 -15.43 -2.38 18.23
N PRO A 54 -15.13 -1.42 19.13
CA PRO A 54 -16.15 -0.87 20.03
C PRO A 54 -17.31 -0.19 19.28
N PHE A 55 -17.02 0.57 18.21
CA PHE A 55 -18.05 1.23 17.41
C PHE A 55 -18.87 0.23 16.61
N VAL A 56 -18.22 -0.81 16.06
CA VAL A 56 -18.90 -1.90 15.34
C VAL A 56 -19.81 -2.68 16.29
N LYS A 57 -19.36 -2.96 17.51
CA LYS A 57 -20.18 -3.62 18.53
C LYS A 57 -21.47 -2.84 18.78
N ASP A 58 -21.35 -1.55 19.08
CA ASP A 58 -22.53 -0.70 19.30
C ASP A 58 -23.47 -0.66 18.09
N TYR A 59 -22.89 -0.56 16.89
CA TYR A 59 -23.65 -0.58 15.64
C TYR A 59 -24.42 -1.88 15.45
N LEU A 60 -23.84 -3.02 15.82
CA LEU A 60 -24.52 -4.32 15.76
C LEU A 60 -25.61 -4.46 16.83
N GLU A 61 -25.48 -3.77 17.97
CA GLU A 61 -26.46 -3.81 19.07
C GLU A 61 -27.72 -2.96 18.81
N GLY A 62 -27.63 -1.91 18.01
CA GLY A 62 -28.82 -1.09 17.70
C GLY A 62 -28.70 -0.10 16.55
N GLY A 63 -27.80 -0.36 15.59
CA GLY A 63 -27.57 0.51 14.45
C GLY A 63 -26.88 1.82 14.84
N LEU A 64 -26.98 2.84 13.99
CA LEU A 64 -26.29 4.12 14.19
C LEU A 64 -26.70 4.85 15.47
N ALA A 65 -27.94 4.67 15.93
CA ALA A 65 -28.44 5.31 17.14
C ALA A 65 -27.71 4.85 18.41
N ASN A 66 -27.15 3.64 18.40
CA ASN A 66 -26.41 3.08 19.53
C ASN A 66 -24.92 3.35 19.50
N VAL A 67 -24.37 3.86 18.39
CA VAL A 67 -22.93 4.11 18.26
C VAL A 67 -22.52 5.25 19.18
N ASP A 68 -21.92 4.90 20.31
CA ASP A 68 -21.38 5.89 21.25
C ASP A 68 -20.23 6.66 20.58
N GLU A 69 -20.35 7.98 20.57
CA GLU A 69 -19.42 8.91 19.95
C GLU A 69 -18.00 8.77 20.49
N ARG A 70 -17.84 8.35 21.76
CA ARG A 70 -16.54 8.18 22.42
C ARG A 70 -15.56 9.29 22.06
N VAL A 71 -16.00 10.54 22.13
CA VAL A 71 -15.41 11.71 21.44
C VAL A 71 -13.88 11.76 21.52
N ARG A 72 -13.31 11.53 22.71
CA ARG A 72 -11.84 11.53 22.90
C ARG A 72 -11.15 10.35 22.21
N PHE A 73 -11.69 9.15 22.35
CA PHE A 73 -11.15 7.96 21.69
C PHE A 73 -11.27 8.07 20.17
N ALA A 74 -12.45 8.48 19.68
CA ALA A 74 -12.69 8.73 18.27
C ALA A 74 -11.71 9.78 17.67
N ALA A 75 -11.50 10.90 18.36
CA ALA A 75 -10.52 11.88 17.94
C ALA A 75 -9.08 11.31 17.94
N ALA A 76 -8.69 10.57 18.99
CA ALA A 76 -7.36 9.96 19.06
C ALA A 76 -7.08 8.98 17.91
N ILE A 77 -8.02 8.08 17.58
CA ILE A 77 -7.83 7.12 16.48
C ILE A 77 -7.76 7.83 15.12
N ASN A 78 -8.53 8.91 14.93
CA ASN A 78 -8.46 9.72 13.70
C ASN A 78 -7.10 10.42 13.59
N ARG A 79 -6.54 10.93 14.71
CA ARG A 79 -5.19 11.50 14.74
C ARG A 79 -4.10 10.45 14.47
N VAL A 80 -4.23 9.23 14.99
CA VAL A 80 -3.33 8.12 14.66
C VAL A 80 -3.39 7.79 13.16
N PHE A 81 -4.59 7.77 12.57
CA PHE A 81 -4.74 7.56 11.13
C PHE A 81 -4.09 8.68 10.30
N GLN A 82 -4.32 9.96 10.65
CA GLN A 82 -3.64 11.09 10.02
C GLN A 82 -2.11 10.99 10.16
N ALA A 83 -1.61 10.57 11.31
CA ALA A 83 -0.18 10.34 11.53
C ALA A 83 0.38 9.30 10.57
N TYR A 84 -0.36 8.20 10.34
CA TYR A 84 -0.02 7.20 9.35
C TYR A 84 0.02 7.77 7.93
N LEU A 85 -1.01 8.50 7.51
CA LEU A 85 -1.07 9.08 6.17
C LEU A 85 0.12 10.01 5.92
N ALA A 86 0.44 10.86 6.90
CA ALA A 86 1.60 11.74 6.84
C ALA A 86 2.92 10.95 6.83
N ALA A 87 3.07 9.95 7.71
CA ALA A 87 4.26 9.11 7.78
C ALA A 87 4.49 8.35 6.48
N ASP A 88 3.45 7.77 5.87
CA ASP A 88 3.58 7.03 4.61
C ASP A 88 3.99 7.95 3.46
N LEU A 89 3.44 9.17 3.38
CA LEU A 89 3.86 10.16 2.39
C LEU A 89 5.33 10.60 2.58
N VAL A 90 5.74 10.88 3.83
CA VAL A 90 7.11 11.29 4.13
C VAL A 90 8.08 10.15 3.87
N VAL A 91 7.89 9.00 4.51
CA VAL A 91 8.77 7.85 4.37
C VAL A 91 8.77 7.38 2.91
N GLY A 92 7.62 7.28 2.27
CA GLY A 92 7.58 6.85 0.88
C GLY A 92 8.20 7.86 -0.08
N ALA A 93 8.17 9.17 0.18
CA ALA A 93 8.91 10.14 -0.63
C ALA A 93 10.43 9.88 -0.64
N PHE A 94 10.97 9.41 0.48
CA PHE A 94 12.41 9.17 0.66
C PHE A 94 12.84 7.73 0.34
N PHE A 95 12.09 6.73 0.77
CA PHE A 95 12.54 5.32 0.77
C PHE A 95 11.89 4.45 -0.31
N TYR A 96 10.65 4.74 -0.73
CA TYR A 96 9.93 3.90 -1.70
C TYR A 96 9.06 4.72 -2.66
N ARG A 97 9.61 5.81 -3.19
CA ARG A 97 8.86 6.77 -4.03
C ARG A 97 8.17 6.13 -5.23
N SER A 98 8.80 5.11 -5.82
CA SER A 98 8.23 4.36 -6.96
C SER A 98 7.01 3.50 -6.60
N GLN A 99 6.74 3.30 -5.32
CA GLN A 99 5.61 2.51 -4.83
C GLN A 99 4.39 3.39 -4.47
N ILE A 100 4.55 4.71 -4.35
CA ILE A 100 3.42 5.62 -4.10
C ILE A 100 2.84 6.10 -5.43
N ASN A 101 1.68 5.56 -5.78
CA ASN A 101 0.89 6.01 -6.91
C ASN A 101 0.27 7.40 -6.66
N LEU A 102 0.13 8.21 -7.71
CA LEU A 102 -0.44 9.56 -7.62
C LEU A 102 -1.85 9.58 -7.04
N LEU A 103 -2.76 8.80 -7.62
CA LEU A 103 -4.17 8.80 -7.22
C LEU A 103 -4.38 8.07 -5.88
N THR A 104 -3.87 6.84 -5.78
CA THR A 104 -4.16 5.95 -4.63
C THR A 104 -3.24 6.17 -3.44
N GLY A 105 -2.12 6.88 -3.61
CA GLY A 105 -1.21 7.27 -2.54
C GLY A 105 -1.34 8.76 -2.22
N TRP A 106 -0.77 9.63 -3.06
CA TRP A 106 -0.69 11.07 -2.78
C TRP A 106 -2.06 11.74 -2.59
N VAL A 107 -2.93 11.68 -3.59
CA VAL A 107 -4.24 12.34 -3.54
C VAL A 107 -5.12 11.71 -2.47
N HIS A 108 -5.19 10.38 -2.44
CA HIS A 108 -5.96 9.65 -1.44
C HIS A 108 -5.56 10.02 0.00
N HIS A 109 -4.25 10.03 0.32
CA HIS A 109 -3.80 10.34 1.67
C HIS A 109 -4.08 11.79 2.06
N LEU A 110 -3.84 12.75 1.16
CA LEU A 110 -4.14 14.16 1.43
C LEU A 110 -5.64 14.40 1.66
N VAL A 111 -6.50 13.78 0.84
CA VAL A 111 -7.96 13.87 0.99
C VAL A 111 -8.39 13.29 2.34
N TYR A 112 -7.86 12.12 2.74
CA TYR A 112 -8.22 11.51 4.02
C TYR A 112 -7.70 12.28 5.22
N ILE A 113 -6.56 12.97 5.13
CA ILE A 113 -6.11 13.90 6.17
C ILE A 113 -7.18 14.99 6.38
N GLY A 114 -7.67 15.58 5.29
CA GLY A 114 -8.73 16.59 5.33
C GLY A 114 -10.07 16.06 5.85
N ILE A 115 -10.49 14.87 5.42
CA ILE A 115 -11.73 14.22 5.91
C ILE A 115 -11.65 13.98 7.42
N CYS A 116 -10.53 13.47 7.92
CA CYS A 116 -10.33 13.25 9.35
C CYS A 116 -10.36 14.57 10.13
N GLU A 117 -9.70 15.62 9.61
CA GLU A 117 -9.70 16.94 10.26
C GLU A 117 -11.12 17.51 10.37
N PHE A 118 -11.85 17.46 9.26
CA PHE A 118 -13.24 17.88 9.20
C PHE A 118 -14.12 17.08 10.15
N ALA A 119 -13.99 15.74 10.18
CA ALA A 119 -14.75 14.89 11.08
C ALA A 119 -14.46 15.18 12.55
N ILE A 120 -13.18 15.39 12.93
CA ILE A 120 -12.83 15.79 14.30
C ILE A 120 -13.45 17.16 14.64
N GLY A 121 -13.30 18.15 13.76
CA GLY A 121 -13.82 19.51 13.97
C GLY A 121 -15.34 19.57 14.10
N ALA A 122 -16.06 18.70 13.38
CA ALA A 122 -17.51 18.57 13.45
C ALA A 122 -18.01 17.68 14.61
N GLY A 123 -17.11 17.02 15.36
CA GLY A 123 -17.50 16.05 16.39
C GLY A 123 -17.94 14.68 15.83
N TRP A 124 -17.66 14.39 14.56
CA TRP A 124 -18.06 13.18 13.83
C TRP A 124 -16.97 12.11 13.74
N GLY A 125 -15.91 12.22 14.56
CA GLY A 125 -14.80 11.28 14.54
C GLY A 125 -15.23 9.82 14.71
N TYR A 126 -16.36 9.57 15.38
CA TYR A 126 -16.91 8.22 15.60
C TYR A 126 -17.46 7.59 14.33
N ILE A 127 -17.92 8.39 13.36
CA ILE A 127 -18.34 7.90 12.04
C ILE A 127 -17.14 7.32 11.30
N PHE A 128 -16.01 8.02 11.38
CA PHE A 128 -14.74 7.52 10.87
C PHE A 128 -14.26 6.30 11.67
N GLY A 129 -14.42 6.32 12.99
CA GLY A 129 -14.10 5.20 13.88
C GLY A 129 -14.87 3.92 13.56
N LEU A 130 -16.17 4.03 13.29
CA LEU A 130 -17.00 2.92 12.78
C LEU A 130 -16.52 2.47 11.40
N SER A 131 -16.30 3.43 10.50
CA SER A 131 -15.85 3.18 9.13
C SER A 131 -14.45 2.55 9.07
N ALA A 132 -13.64 2.67 10.11
CA ALA A 132 -12.28 2.13 10.17
C ALA A 132 -12.21 0.60 10.08
N VAL A 133 -13.32 -0.12 10.33
CA VAL A 133 -13.40 -1.56 10.05
C VAL A 133 -13.16 -1.90 8.57
N MET A 134 -13.39 -0.92 7.68
CA MET A 134 -13.08 -1.03 6.26
C MET A 134 -11.58 -1.13 5.95
N GLU A 135 -10.70 -0.96 6.94
CA GLU A 135 -9.27 -1.21 6.78
C GLU A 135 -8.89 -2.70 6.88
N LEU A 136 -9.79 -3.57 7.34
CA LEU A 136 -9.56 -5.01 7.43
C LEU A 136 -9.01 -5.65 6.14
N PRO A 137 -9.58 -5.41 4.94
CA PRO A 137 -8.99 -5.93 3.70
C PRO A 137 -7.57 -5.42 3.43
N THR A 138 -7.26 -4.17 3.77
CA THR A 138 -5.90 -3.61 3.65
C THR A 138 -4.94 -4.33 4.59
N PHE A 139 -5.38 -4.61 5.82
CA PHE A 139 -4.60 -5.39 6.78
C PHE A 139 -4.30 -6.80 6.27
N VAL A 140 -5.32 -7.51 5.77
CA VAL A 140 -5.16 -8.85 5.17
C VAL A 140 -4.19 -8.83 3.99
N LEU A 141 -4.33 -7.85 3.08
CA LEU A 141 -3.44 -7.70 1.92
C LEU A 141 -2.00 -7.35 2.32
N GLY A 142 -1.84 -6.46 3.29
CA GLY A 142 -0.54 -6.06 3.83
C GLY A 142 0.18 -7.22 4.49
N LEU A 143 -0.54 -7.99 5.31
CA LEU A 143 0.00 -9.19 5.95
C LEU A 143 0.45 -10.24 4.92
N GLY A 144 -0.36 -10.50 3.89
CA GLY A 144 0.02 -11.40 2.80
C GLY A 144 1.16 -10.87 1.91
N THR A 145 1.41 -9.56 1.90
CA THR A 145 2.54 -8.95 1.17
C THR A 145 3.83 -9.04 1.98
N LEU A 146 3.78 -8.75 3.28
CA LEU A 146 4.92 -8.91 4.19
C LEU A 146 5.29 -10.38 4.35
N PHE A 147 4.30 -11.25 4.54
CA PHE A 147 4.48 -12.68 4.78
C PHE A 147 3.73 -13.49 3.71
N PRO A 148 4.37 -13.82 2.57
CA PRO A 148 3.70 -14.50 1.45
C PRO A 148 3.02 -15.82 1.80
N HIS A 149 3.48 -16.51 2.85
CA HIS A 149 2.86 -17.76 3.33
C HIS A 149 1.49 -17.55 4.00
N LEU A 150 1.18 -16.33 4.46
CA LEU A 150 -0.12 -15.95 5.01
C LEU A 150 -1.09 -15.42 3.96
N ARG A 151 -0.66 -15.33 2.69
CA ARG A 151 -1.48 -14.75 1.63
C ARG A 151 -2.68 -15.64 1.30
N SER A 152 -3.88 -15.08 1.44
CA SER A 152 -5.13 -15.69 0.98
C SER A 152 -5.92 -14.72 0.12
N ASP A 153 -5.97 -14.99 -1.19
CA ASP A 153 -6.71 -14.19 -2.17
C ASP A 153 -8.23 -14.21 -1.85
N ASN A 154 -8.77 -15.35 -1.38
CA ASN A 154 -10.17 -15.49 -1.02
C ASN A 154 -10.53 -14.67 0.23
N LEU A 155 -9.69 -14.71 1.26
CA LEU A 155 -9.92 -13.94 2.49
C LEU A 155 -9.88 -12.44 2.22
N PHE A 156 -8.91 -11.99 1.42
CA PHE A 156 -8.83 -10.59 0.98
C PHE A 156 -10.11 -10.17 0.25
N ALA A 157 -10.57 -10.94 -0.73
CA ALA A 157 -11.74 -10.58 -1.50
C ALA A 157 -13.04 -10.58 -0.69
N LEU A 158 -13.20 -11.58 0.20
CA LEU A 158 -14.36 -11.66 1.10
C LEU A 158 -14.41 -10.47 2.05
N THR A 159 -13.29 -10.16 2.72
CA THR A 159 -13.21 -9.01 3.64
C THR A 159 -13.39 -7.68 2.91
N PHE A 160 -12.85 -7.54 1.69
CA PHE A 160 -13.03 -6.35 0.86
C PHE A 160 -14.50 -6.17 0.48
N PHE A 161 -15.15 -7.21 -0.02
CA PHE A 161 -16.56 -7.15 -0.38
C PHE A 161 -17.43 -6.82 0.84
N ALA A 162 -17.25 -7.55 1.94
CA ALA A 162 -18.06 -7.36 3.14
C ALA A 162 -17.96 -5.95 3.71
N THR A 163 -16.74 -5.43 3.87
CA THR A 163 -16.50 -4.15 4.56
C THR A 163 -16.49 -2.94 3.61
N ARG A 164 -15.70 -2.97 2.54
CA ARG A 164 -15.50 -1.82 1.64
C ARG A 164 -16.59 -1.65 0.57
N ILE A 165 -17.38 -2.69 0.30
CA ILE A 165 -18.50 -2.64 -0.64
C ILE A 165 -19.83 -2.67 0.11
N SER A 166 -20.19 -3.80 0.71
CA SER A 166 -21.53 -3.99 1.30
C SER A 166 -21.77 -3.07 2.49
N PHE A 167 -20.90 -3.10 3.51
CA PHE A 167 -21.06 -2.24 4.69
C PHE A 167 -20.96 -0.75 4.33
N HIS A 168 -20.06 -0.38 3.41
CA HIS A 168 -19.96 1.00 2.94
C HIS A 168 -21.27 1.50 2.28
N VAL A 169 -21.88 0.70 1.41
CA VAL A 169 -23.17 1.02 0.78
C VAL A 169 -24.28 1.16 1.83
N VAL A 170 -24.31 0.26 2.82
CA VAL A 170 -25.25 0.36 3.95
C VAL A 170 -25.08 1.69 4.66
N LEU A 171 -23.87 2.08 5.07
CA LEU A 171 -23.62 3.36 5.73
C LEU A 171 -24.06 4.55 4.87
N ILE A 172 -23.79 4.54 3.56
CA ILE A 172 -24.22 5.59 2.63
C ILE A 172 -25.75 5.75 2.70
N PHE A 173 -26.50 4.66 2.50
CA PHE A 173 -27.96 4.70 2.56
C PHE A 173 -28.46 5.14 3.93
N THR A 174 -27.86 4.65 5.00
CA THR A 174 -28.28 4.99 6.37
C THR A 174 -28.09 6.48 6.65
N TYR A 175 -26.98 7.11 6.25
CA TYR A 175 -26.75 8.54 6.43
C TYR A 175 -27.54 9.44 5.45
N PHE A 176 -28.04 8.89 4.34
CA PHE A 176 -29.00 9.62 3.50
C PHE A 176 -30.37 9.78 4.18
N LEU A 177 -30.74 8.90 5.11
CA LEU A 177 -31.98 9.03 5.89
C LEU A 177 -31.87 10.19 6.89
N ALA A 178 -32.85 11.10 6.87
CA ALA A 178 -32.83 12.30 7.70
C ALA A 178 -32.67 12.02 9.21
N ALA A 179 -33.26 10.92 9.69
CA ALA A 179 -33.19 10.51 11.10
C ALA A 179 -31.77 10.19 11.60
N ASN A 180 -30.84 9.83 10.70
CA ASN A 180 -29.49 9.42 11.05
C ASN A 180 -28.43 10.48 10.75
N ARG A 181 -28.83 11.67 10.28
CA ARG A 181 -27.90 12.74 9.92
C ARG A 181 -27.40 13.42 11.18
N PRO A 182 -26.09 13.40 11.47
CA PRO A 182 -25.56 14.10 12.63
C PRO A 182 -25.78 15.60 12.41
N GLN A 183 -26.45 16.24 13.38
CA GLN A 183 -26.88 17.64 13.32
C GLN A 183 -27.64 18.00 12.02
N GLY A 184 -28.38 17.04 11.45
CA GLY A 184 -29.12 17.22 10.20
C GLY A 184 -28.26 17.32 8.92
N SER A 185 -26.94 17.18 9.02
CA SER A 185 -26.03 17.36 7.89
C SER A 185 -25.99 16.16 6.94
N LEU A 186 -25.99 16.44 5.63
CA LEU A 186 -25.75 15.45 4.58
C LEU A 186 -24.26 15.15 4.36
N ALA A 187 -23.35 15.89 5.01
CA ALA A 187 -21.93 15.78 4.75
C ALA A 187 -21.36 14.36 4.90
N PRO A 188 -21.71 13.56 5.94
CA PRO A 188 -21.25 12.17 6.02
C PRO A 188 -21.67 11.32 4.82
N ALA A 189 -22.94 11.43 4.39
CA ALA A 189 -23.46 10.69 3.23
C ALA A 189 -22.72 11.07 1.94
N LEU A 190 -22.49 12.38 1.72
CA LEU A 190 -21.79 12.88 0.55
C LEU A 190 -20.32 12.45 0.53
N ILE A 191 -19.63 12.51 1.67
CA ILE A 191 -18.24 12.07 1.79
C ILE A 191 -18.13 10.57 1.50
N LEU A 192 -18.93 9.72 2.15
CA LEU A 192 -18.94 8.27 1.90
C LEU A 192 -19.23 7.96 0.43
N THR A 193 -20.24 8.63 -0.15
CA THR A 193 -20.59 8.49 -1.58
C THR A 193 -19.42 8.88 -2.49
N SER A 194 -18.68 9.95 -2.17
CA SER A 194 -17.55 10.42 -2.98
C SER A 194 -16.35 9.45 -2.95
N VAL A 195 -16.16 8.73 -1.85
CA VAL A 195 -15.07 7.75 -1.66
C VAL A 195 -15.41 6.41 -2.32
N PHE A 196 -16.69 6.01 -2.32
CA PHE A 196 -17.14 4.70 -2.79
C PHE A 196 -16.66 4.30 -4.21
N PRO A 197 -16.66 5.18 -5.24
CA PRO A 197 -16.17 4.84 -6.57
C PRO A 197 -14.76 4.25 -6.59
N LEU A 198 -13.87 4.75 -5.72
CA LEU A 198 -12.51 4.23 -5.60
C LEU A 198 -12.50 2.78 -5.08
N HIS A 199 -13.31 2.48 -4.05
CA HIS A 199 -13.45 1.13 -3.51
C HIS A 199 -14.06 0.17 -4.54
N ALA A 200 -15.11 0.61 -5.25
CA ALA A 200 -15.73 -0.17 -6.31
C ALA A 200 -14.74 -0.47 -7.45
N MET A 201 -13.98 0.54 -7.90
CA MET A 201 -12.95 0.37 -8.93
C MET A 201 -11.89 -0.67 -8.50
N TRP A 202 -11.39 -0.58 -7.26
CA TRP A 202 -10.42 -1.53 -6.73
C TRP A 202 -10.98 -2.94 -6.63
N PHE A 203 -12.23 -3.12 -6.20
CA PHE A 203 -12.87 -4.43 -6.15
C PHE A 203 -13.05 -5.04 -7.54
N LEU A 204 -13.49 -4.24 -8.53
CA LEU A 204 -13.55 -4.67 -9.93
C LEU A 204 -12.17 -5.10 -10.46
N GLY A 205 -11.12 -4.37 -10.07
CA GLY A 205 -9.73 -4.77 -10.29
C GLY A 205 -9.39 -6.12 -9.63
N CYS A 206 -9.79 -6.34 -8.39
CA CYS A 206 -9.58 -7.64 -7.73
C CYS A 206 -10.21 -8.80 -8.52
N ILE A 207 -11.49 -8.67 -8.89
CA ILE A 207 -12.24 -9.70 -9.61
C ILE A 207 -11.66 -10.00 -10.99
N LYS A 208 -11.38 -8.96 -11.78
CA LYS A 208 -10.72 -9.11 -13.10
C LYS A 208 -9.39 -9.87 -12.98
N GLY A 209 -8.69 -9.73 -11.84
CA GLY A 209 -7.43 -10.39 -11.55
C GLY A 209 -7.57 -11.88 -11.35
N PHE A 210 -8.57 -12.26 -10.56
CA PHE A 210 -8.90 -13.66 -10.35
C PHE A 210 -9.31 -14.35 -11.64
N ILE A 211 -10.17 -13.71 -12.44
CA ILE A 211 -10.58 -14.23 -13.75
C ILE A 211 -9.35 -14.45 -14.64
N ARG A 212 -8.46 -13.46 -14.72
CA ARG A 212 -7.24 -13.57 -15.53
C ARG A 212 -6.33 -14.71 -15.07
N ARG A 213 -6.07 -14.83 -13.76
CA ARG A 213 -5.23 -15.92 -13.21
C ARG A 213 -5.87 -17.29 -13.40
N SER A 214 -7.19 -17.39 -13.26
CA SER A 214 -7.95 -18.63 -13.53
C SER A 214 -7.80 -19.05 -14.99
N ASN A 215 -7.97 -18.11 -15.93
CA ASN A 215 -7.81 -18.38 -17.36
C ASN A 215 -6.38 -18.80 -17.72
N GLN A 216 -5.36 -18.17 -17.11
CA GLN A 216 -3.97 -18.57 -17.29
C GLN A 216 -3.69 -19.99 -16.79
N ARG A 217 -4.23 -20.37 -15.61
CA ARG A 217 -4.10 -21.73 -15.08
C ARG A 217 -4.73 -22.76 -16.02
N LYS A 218 -5.95 -22.49 -16.51
CA LYS A 218 -6.64 -23.35 -17.50
C LYS A 218 -5.83 -23.51 -18.78
N ALA A 219 -5.25 -22.42 -19.30
CA ALA A 219 -4.44 -22.45 -20.52
C ALA A 219 -3.14 -23.27 -20.34
N THR A 220 -2.49 -23.18 -19.18
CA THR A 220 -1.29 -23.99 -18.88
C THR A 220 -1.65 -25.48 -18.77
N THR A 221 -2.74 -25.82 -18.09
CA THR A 221 -3.23 -27.21 -18.01
C THR A 221 -3.59 -27.78 -19.38
N ALA A 222 -4.18 -26.98 -20.27
CA ALA A 222 -4.53 -27.42 -21.62
C ALA A 222 -3.30 -27.65 -22.54
N LYS A 223 -2.18 -26.93 -22.32
CA LYS A 223 -0.94 -27.07 -23.11
C LYS A 223 -0.07 -28.25 -22.72
N HIS A 224 -0.20 -28.73 -21.49
CA HIS A 224 0.33 -30.02 -21.06
C HIS A 224 -0.85 -30.94 -20.74
N PRO A 225 -1.58 -31.45 -21.75
CA PRO A 225 -2.45 -32.59 -21.49
C PRO A 225 -1.57 -33.64 -20.84
N LEU A 226 -2.00 -34.16 -19.70
CA LEU A 226 -1.39 -35.32 -19.06
C LEU A 226 -1.23 -36.36 -20.16
N THR A 227 -0.01 -36.53 -20.68
CA THR A 227 0.33 -37.72 -21.44
C THR A 227 -0.01 -38.87 -20.50
N PRO A 228 -0.92 -39.78 -20.88
CA PRO A 228 -1.25 -40.91 -20.04
C PRO A 228 0.06 -41.59 -19.65
N ASP A 229 0.21 -41.84 -18.35
CA ASP A 229 1.43 -42.38 -17.74
C ASP A 229 2.08 -43.41 -18.66
N VAL A 230 3.25 -43.03 -19.17
CA VAL A 230 4.22 -43.99 -19.67
C VAL A 230 4.55 -44.87 -18.49
N HIS A 231 4.03 -46.10 -18.54
CA HIS A 231 4.41 -47.29 -17.80
C HIS A 231 5.64 -47.04 -16.90
N LEU A 232 5.40 -46.86 -15.59
CA LEU A 232 6.46 -46.83 -14.59
C LEU A 232 7.18 -48.19 -14.64
N ASP A 233 8.30 -48.24 -15.35
CA ASP A 233 9.21 -49.38 -15.33
C ASP A 233 9.84 -49.43 -13.93
N SER A 234 9.42 -50.43 -13.15
CA SER A 234 9.80 -50.65 -11.75
C SER A 234 11.31 -50.84 -11.53
N ARG A 235 12.10 -50.86 -12.61
CA ARG A 235 13.57 -50.96 -12.61
C ARG A 235 14.30 -49.63 -12.39
N SER A 236 13.66 -48.46 -12.50
CA SER A 236 14.36 -47.16 -12.32
C SER A 236 14.50 -46.70 -10.87
N LEU A 237 13.70 -47.26 -9.94
CA LEU A 237 13.70 -46.92 -8.51
C LEU A 237 14.94 -47.40 -7.74
N ALA A 238 15.81 -48.22 -8.34
CA ALA A 238 16.95 -48.83 -7.65
C ALA A 238 18.27 -48.04 -7.72
N ARG A 239 18.34 -46.89 -8.42
CA ARG A 239 19.65 -46.29 -8.79
C ARG A 239 20.02 -44.93 -8.19
N HIS A 240 19.25 -44.38 -7.25
CA HIS A 240 19.60 -43.09 -6.62
C HIS A 240 19.62 -43.14 -5.08
N THR A 241 20.53 -43.94 -4.54
CA THR A 241 21.09 -43.76 -3.20
C THR A 241 22.51 -43.20 -3.34
N THR A 242 22.65 -41.88 -3.46
CA THR A 242 23.94 -41.22 -3.23
C THR A 242 23.68 -39.92 -2.48
N THR A 243 24.01 -39.99 -1.19
CA THR A 243 23.95 -38.92 -0.20
C THR A 243 24.98 -37.84 -0.52
N ALA A 244 24.50 -36.63 -0.89
CA ALA A 244 25.31 -35.42 -0.85
C ALA A 244 25.08 -34.69 0.49
N PRO A 245 26.13 -34.18 1.15
CA PRO A 245 25.99 -33.51 2.44
C PRO A 245 25.28 -32.15 2.30
N ILE A 246 24.27 -31.96 3.13
CA ILE A 246 23.54 -30.71 3.32
C ILE A 246 24.44 -29.75 4.11
N VAL A 247 24.89 -28.68 3.45
CA VAL A 247 25.55 -27.56 4.13
C VAL A 247 24.47 -26.65 4.73
N PRO A 248 24.58 -26.24 6.01
CA PRO A 248 23.54 -25.46 6.67
C PRO A 248 23.44 -24.00 6.13
N PRO A 249 22.23 -23.40 6.12
CA PRO A 249 21.94 -22.15 5.41
C PRO A 249 22.34 -20.84 6.14
N TRP A 250 23.10 -20.88 7.23
CA TRP A 250 23.26 -19.73 8.15
C TRP A 250 24.64 -19.06 8.17
N ASP A 251 25.49 -19.20 7.15
CA ASP A 251 26.79 -18.52 7.14
C ASP A 251 26.66 -16.98 6.95
N VAL A 252 26.58 -16.26 8.07
CA VAL A 252 26.43 -14.80 8.19
C VAL A 252 27.65 -14.06 7.62
N THR A 253 28.82 -14.69 7.56
CA THR A 253 30.08 -14.05 7.17
C THR A 253 30.16 -13.71 5.67
N LEU A 254 29.52 -14.53 4.82
CA LEU A 254 29.44 -14.31 3.37
C LEU A 254 28.50 -13.15 2.99
N ARG A 255 27.47 -12.86 3.80
CA ARG A 255 26.54 -11.74 3.55
C ARG A 255 27.19 -10.37 3.83
N LEU A 256 28.02 -10.26 4.86
CA LEU A 256 28.72 -9.02 5.20
C LEU A 256 29.76 -8.62 4.13
N ARG A 257 30.44 -9.60 3.51
CA ARG A 257 31.39 -9.34 2.41
C ARG A 257 30.72 -8.80 1.14
N ARG A 258 29.50 -9.25 0.80
CA ARG A 258 28.75 -8.75 -0.38
C ARG A 258 28.17 -7.35 -0.17
N LEU A 259 27.83 -6.97 1.06
CA LEU A 259 27.35 -5.63 1.40
C LEU A 259 28.45 -4.58 1.28
N ARG A 260 29.66 -4.87 1.78
CA ARG A 260 30.80 -3.94 1.69
C ARG A 260 31.22 -3.64 0.24
N ALA A 261 31.08 -4.61 -0.66
CA ALA A 261 31.38 -4.44 -2.09
C ALA A 261 30.32 -3.63 -2.88
N ARG A 262 29.09 -3.50 -2.37
CA ARG A 262 28.03 -2.69 -3.00
C ARG A 262 28.02 -1.24 -2.54
N VAL A 263 28.35 -0.96 -1.28
CA VAL A 263 28.42 0.41 -0.74
C VAL A 263 29.57 1.20 -1.36
N GLY A 264 30.71 0.56 -1.65
CA GLY A 264 31.84 1.21 -2.33
C GLY A 264 31.56 1.65 -3.78
N ARG A 265 30.47 1.17 -4.40
CA ARG A 265 30.14 1.46 -5.81
C ARG A 265 29.10 2.58 -5.99
N TRP A 266 28.51 3.08 -4.90
CA TRP A 266 27.43 4.06 -4.92
C TRP A 266 27.86 5.51 -4.63
N VAL A 267 29.15 5.75 -4.36
CA VAL A 267 29.65 7.09 -3.97
C VAL A 267 30.09 7.96 -5.17
N TRP A 268 30.07 7.48 -6.41
CA TRP A 268 30.48 8.31 -7.55
C TRP A 268 29.68 8.06 -8.83
N THR A 269 28.65 8.87 -9.08
CA THR A 269 28.18 9.19 -10.44
C THR A 269 27.54 10.58 -10.49
N GLY A 270 28.36 11.63 -10.43
CA GLY A 270 28.05 12.88 -11.13
C GLY A 270 28.15 12.65 -12.64
N ALA A 271 27.28 13.28 -13.42
CA ALA A 271 27.25 13.14 -14.88
C ALA A 271 28.64 13.42 -15.51
N PRO A 272 29.10 12.62 -16.49
CA PRO A 272 30.43 12.80 -17.06
C PRO A 272 30.48 14.08 -17.90
N VAL A 273 31.30 15.03 -17.44
CA VAL A 273 31.79 16.12 -18.29
C VAL A 273 32.86 15.51 -19.18
N THR A 274 32.56 15.34 -20.47
CA THR A 274 33.56 14.90 -21.44
C THR A 274 34.43 16.08 -21.83
N TRP A 275 35.68 16.04 -21.40
CA TRP A 275 36.71 16.97 -21.83
C TRP A 275 37.33 16.45 -23.12
N VAL A 276 37.32 17.27 -24.17
CA VAL A 276 37.96 16.94 -25.45
C VAL A 276 39.14 17.90 -25.61
N ARG A 277 40.31 17.36 -25.95
CA ARG A 277 41.51 18.13 -26.19
C ARG A 277 41.48 18.63 -27.64
N ASP A 278 41.48 19.95 -27.81
CA ASP A 278 41.47 20.56 -29.14
C ASP A 278 42.85 20.39 -29.79
N ALA A 279 42.89 19.75 -30.96
CA ALA A 279 44.11 19.26 -31.60
C ALA A 279 45.04 20.39 -32.12
N GLY A 280 44.55 21.63 -32.19
CA GLY A 280 45.32 22.77 -32.70
C GLY A 280 46.01 23.65 -31.64
N VAL A 281 45.52 23.68 -30.40
CA VAL A 281 45.93 24.75 -29.43
C VAL A 281 46.22 24.21 -28.01
N GLY A 282 46.09 22.91 -27.76
CA GLY A 282 46.48 22.30 -26.48
C GLY A 282 45.65 22.75 -25.26
N ARG A 283 44.53 23.47 -25.48
CA ARG A 283 43.63 23.95 -24.42
C ARG A 283 42.44 22.99 -24.28
N TRP A 284 42.05 22.70 -23.05
CA TRP A 284 40.86 21.90 -22.74
C TRP A 284 39.62 22.77 -22.78
N VAL A 285 38.63 22.39 -23.60
CA VAL A 285 37.38 23.14 -23.74
C VAL A 285 36.20 22.23 -23.36
N SER A 286 35.32 22.73 -22.48
CA SER A 286 34.11 21.99 -22.11
C SER A 286 33.03 22.17 -23.19
N VAL A 287 32.70 21.11 -23.92
CA VAL A 287 31.66 21.15 -24.94
C VAL A 287 30.31 20.83 -24.31
N ARG A 288 29.50 21.86 -24.03
CA ARG A 288 28.09 21.68 -23.67
C ARG A 288 27.27 21.54 -24.95
N ARG A 289 26.79 20.34 -25.25
CA ARG A 289 25.90 20.12 -26.40
C ARG A 289 24.54 20.81 -26.13
N PRO A 290 24.05 21.69 -27.02
CA PRO A 290 22.73 22.29 -26.87
C PRO A 290 21.64 21.22 -27.01
N ILE A 291 20.79 21.11 -25.99
CA ILE A 291 19.63 20.20 -26.00
C ILE A 291 18.61 20.77 -27.00
N ARG A 292 18.36 20.04 -28.10
CA ARG A 292 17.40 20.46 -29.12
C ARG A 292 15.98 20.60 -28.50
N PRO A 293 15.24 21.69 -28.76
CA PRO A 293 13.92 21.95 -28.17
C PRO A 293 12.91 20.82 -28.38
N ARG A 294 12.97 20.13 -29.53
CA ARG A 294 12.12 18.96 -29.82
C ARG A 294 12.39 17.75 -28.92
N ALA A 295 13.62 17.56 -28.46
CA ALA A 295 13.96 16.49 -27.52
C ALA A 295 13.45 16.81 -26.10
N MET A 296 13.40 18.09 -25.73
CA MET A 296 12.84 18.54 -24.46
C MET A 296 11.31 18.46 -24.45
N ALA A 297 10.64 18.88 -25.53
CA ALA A 297 9.19 18.75 -25.66
C ALA A 297 8.72 17.28 -25.64
N ARG A 298 9.46 16.37 -26.29
CA ARG A 298 9.19 14.92 -26.26
C ARG A 298 9.47 14.30 -24.89
N ARG A 299 10.48 14.80 -24.16
CA ARG A 299 10.74 14.42 -22.76
C ARG A 299 9.68 14.94 -21.79
N MET A 300 9.16 16.14 -22.01
CA MET A 300 8.06 16.70 -21.19
C MET A 300 6.73 16.00 -21.49
N SER A 301 6.43 15.68 -22.75
CA SER A 301 5.23 14.91 -23.10
C SER A 301 5.29 13.47 -22.59
N GLN A 302 6.47 12.82 -22.65
CA GLN A 302 6.69 11.51 -22.01
C GLN A 302 6.67 11.61 -20.48
N GLY A 303 7.14 12.71 -19.90
CA GLY A 303 7.04 12.97 -18.45
C GLY A 303 5.60 13.12 -17.96
N LEU A 304 4.72 13.74 -18.76
CA LEU A 304 3.29 13.86 -18.48
C LEU A 304 2.53 12.54 -18.68
N VAL A 305 2.87 11.76 -19.70
CA VAL A 305 2.31 10.40 -19.90
C VAL A 305 2.79 9.41 -18.84
N ASN A 306 4.01 9.60 -18.31
CA ASN A 306 4.56 8.84 -17.18
C ASN A 306 4.13 9.38 -15.80
N ALA A 307 3.42 10.51 -15.73
CA ALA A 307 2.84 11.02 -14.49
C ALA A 307 1.53 10.30 -14.13
N LEU A 308 0.90 9.67 -15.12
CA LEU A 308 -0.09 8.63 -14.89
C LEU A 308 0.64 7.31 -14.62
N PRO A 309 0.28 6.56 -13.55
CA PRO A 309 0.93 5.30 -13.25
C PRO A 309 0.83 4.39 -14.48
N SER A 310 1.94 3.75 -14.86
CA SER A 310 1.89 2.78 -15.95
C SER A 310 0.81 1.74 -15.64
N LYS A 311 0.18 1.20 -16.68
CA LYS A 311 -0.81 0.14 -16.51
C LYS A 311 -0.24 -0.98 -15.64
N GLU A 312 1.06 -1.29 -15.74
CA GLU A 312 1.75 -2.25 -14.87
C GLU A 312 1.84 -1.79 -13.40
N ALA A 313 2.15 -0.53 -13.11
CA ALA A 313 2.19 -0.03 -11.73
C ALA A 313 0.81 -0.08 -11.04
N MET A 314 -0.25 0.24 -11.79
CA MET A 314 -1.61 0.09 -11.30
C MET A 314 -1.98 -1.39 -11.13
N MET A 315 -1.53 -2.26 -12.03
CA MET A 315 -1.69 -3.71 -11.93
C MET A 315 -0.97 -4.26 -10.68
N ASP A 316 0.31 -3.96 -10.49
CA ASP A 316 1.14 -4.44 -9.39
C ASP A 316 0.56 -4.07 -8.01
N PHE A 317 -0.05 -2.89 -7.92
CA PHE A 317 -0.74 -2.40 -6.74
C PHE A 317 -1.96 -3.26 -6.35
N VAL A 318 -2.72 -3.77 -7.33
CA VAL A 318 -3.83 -4.72 -7.09
C VAL A 318 -3.35 -6.19 -7.04
N GLY A 319 -2.03 -6.43 -6.97
CA GLY A 319 -1.47 -7.77 -7.00
C GLY A 319 -1.56 -8.46 -8.36
N TRP A 320 -1.55 -7.69 -9.45
CA TRP A 320 -1.55 -8.15 -10.84
C TRP A 320 -0.17 -8.17 -11.51
N GLY A 321 0.90 -7.79 -10.78
CA GLY A 321 2.28 -7.93 -11.20
C GLY A 321 2.75 -9.36 -11.08
N SER A 322 3.16 -9.94 -12.21
CA SER A 322 3.80 -11.24 -12.35
C SER A 322 5.04 -11.38 -11.46
#